data_AF-Q8S7Y0-F1
#
_entry.id   AF-Q8S7Y0-F1
#
_cell.length_a   1.000
_cell.length_b   1.000
_cell.length_c   1.000
_cell.angle_alpha   90.00
_cell.angle_beta   90.00
_cell.angle_gamma   90.00
#
_symmetry.space_group_name_H-M   'P 1'
#
loop_
_entity.id
_entity.type
_entity.pdbx_description
1 polymer ?
#
loop_
_entity_poly.entity_id
_entity_poly.type
_entity_poly.pdbx_seq_one_letter_code
_entity_poly.pdbx_strand_id
1 'polypeptide(L)'
;MCLNYVHLEDLEFIQGILSVFGAASGLRTNFAKCSITPIRCSDEDLELVHSCFPCSISDFPCTYLGIPLSVRKLPKAALQPLVDRVAHRLPPSKGRLTTLAGGSVLVQSVLSSIPVHVSMAIGLPAWVVKAIDKKRRVFLWTGTDAVHGGQCQLSPGVRDRLVWCWTSDQRYSARSAYQAFFFGQHSFACADLLWHAKGPAKCKFFLWFAFQRRCWTADLLLKRGLDSHSASPFCGQELETANHILLDCIFARQVWLRVLSPLGWTTLSPPRGSCLQDWWPSSRVGLPGHLRASFDSMVLLVSWQLWKERNSRVFDSALSSVSEVLESILSEGHL
;
A
#
# COMPACT_ATOMS: atom_id res chain seq x y z
N MET A 1 23.23 -6.34 -5.17
CA MET A 1 23.43 -5.91 -3.75
C MET A 1 24.36 -4.71 -3.74
N CYS A 2 24.17 -3.75 -2.82
CA CYS A 2 25.07 -2.59 -2.65
C CYS A 2 25.84 -2.74 -1.34
N LEU A 3 27.16 -2.84 -1.38
CA LEU A 3 28.03 -3.05 -0.22
C LEU A 3 28.92 -1.82 -0.03
N ASN A 4 29.04 -1.33 1.21
CA ASN A 4 29.90 -0.18 1.57
C ASN A 4 31.19 -0.57 2.30
N TYR A 5 31.22 -1.76 2.90
CA TYR A 5 32.37 -2.42 3.53
C TYR A 5 32.14 -3.93 3.39
N VAL A 6 33.17 -4.68 3.03
CA VAL A 6 33.04 -6.12 2.74
C VAL A 6 33.79 -6.91 3.79
N HIS A 7 33.06 -7.62 4.64
CA HIS A 7 33.63 -8.65 5.52
C HIS A 7 33.22 -10.03 5.00
N LEU A 8 34.17 -10.97 5.01
CA LEU A 8 33.93 -12.34 4.55
C LEU A 8 32.76 -12.99 5.30
N GLU A 9 32.70 -12.80 6.62
CA GLU A 9 31.62 -13.31 7.48
C GLU A 9 30.23 -12.83 7.03
N ASP A 10 30.10 -11.56 6.61
CA ASP A 10 28.83 -11.02 6.12
C ASP A 10 28.41 -11.67 4.80
N LEU A 11 29.37 -11.89 3.89
CA LEU A 11 29.11 -12.53 2.59
C LEU A 11 28.70 -13.99 2.77
N GLU A 12 29.40 -14.73 3.63
CA GLU A 12 29.07 -16.12 3.98
C GLU A 12 27.70 -16.20 4.66
N PHE A 13 27.38 -15.25 5.54
CA PHE A 13 26.08 -15.17 6.19
C PHE A 13 24.95 -14.94 5.18
N ILE A 14 25.13 -14.04 4.21
CA ILE A 14 24.17 -13.82 3.12
C ILE A 14 24.01 -15.09 2.27
N GLN A 15 25.12 -15.77 1.95
CA GLN A 15 25.08 -17.04 1.21
C GLN A 15 24.30 -18.11 1.99
N GLY A 16 24.51 -18.17 3.31
CA GLY A 16 23.75 -19.01 4.23
C GLY A 16 22.26 -18.71 4.20
N ILE A 17 21.85 -17.44 4.29
CA ILE A 17 20.45 -17.02 4.19
C ILE A 17 19.84 -17.48 2.85
N LEU A 18 20.53 -17.24 1.74
CA LEU A 18 20.04 -17.63 0.41
C LEU A 18 19.90 -19.16 0.30
N SER A 19 20.81 -19.91 0.91
CA SER A 19 20.78 -21.38 0.93
C SER A 19 19.61 -21.90 1.77
N VAL A 20 19.42 -21.37 3.00
CA VAL A 20 18.28 -21.73 3.88
C VAL A 20 16.96 -21.38 3.22
N PHE A 21 16.84 -20.18 2.64
CA PHE A 21 15.65 -19.77 1.90
C PHE A 21 15.40 -20.68 0.70
N GLY A 22 16.44 -21.02 -0.06
CA GLY A 22 16.33 -21.92 -1.21
C GLY A 22 15.90 -23.34 -0.80
N ALA A 23 16.44 -23.86 0.30
CA ALA A 23 16.05 -25.17 0.84
C ALA A 23 14.58 -25.18 1.32
N ALA A 24 14.12 -24.12 1.98
CA ALA A 24 12.74 -24.01 2.47
C ALA A 24 11.71 -23.76 1.36
N SER A 25 12.06 -22.95 0.35
CA SER A 25 11.15 -22.56 -0.74
C SER A 25 11.22 -23.47 -1.98
N GLY A 26 12.27 -24.29 -2.10
CA GLY A 26 12.58 -25.04 -3.32
C GLY A 26 13.18 -24.19 -4.46
N LEU A 27 13.45 -22.90 -4.22
CA LEU A 27 14.04 -21.99 -5.20
C LEU A 27 15.57 -22.04 -5.18
N ARG A 28 16.21 -21.69 -6.31
CA ARG A 28 17.68 -21.59 -6.43
C ARG A 28 18.08 -20.23 -6.96
N THR A 29 19.13 -19.65 -6.38
CA THR A 29 19.72 -18.39 -6.84
C THR A 29 20.31 -18.57 -8.24
N ASN A 30 19.85 -17.77 -9.20
CA ASN A 30 20.39 -17.74 -10.54
C ASN A 30 21.47 -16.66 -10.64
N PHE A 31 22.73 -17.04 -10.39
CA PHE A 31 23.85 -16.11 -10.41
C PHE A 31 24.10 -15.45 -11.78
N ALA A 32 23.68 -16.08 -12.89
CA ALA A 32 23.77 -15.48 -14.22
C ALA A 32 22.80 -14.29 -14.40
N LYS A 33 21.74 -14.21 -13.60
CA LYS A 33 20.81 -13.06 -13.56
C LYS A 33 21.08 -12.11 -12.39
N CYS A 34 21.93 -12.51 -11.45
CA CYS A 34 22.32 -11.68 -10.33
C CYS A 34 23.46 -10.75 -10.73
N SER A 35 23.50 -9.60 -10.07
CA SER A 35 24.65 -8.73 -10.12
C SER A 35 24.94 -8.07 -8.78
N ILE A 36 26.20 -7.76 -8.56
CA ILE A 36 26.67 -7.01 -7.41
C ILE A 36 27.16 -5.66 -7.88
N THR A 37 26.76 -4.62 -7.16
CA THR A 37 27.07 -3.24 -7.51
C THR A 37 27.86 -2.64 -6.35
N PRO A 38 29.20 -2.65 -6.40
CA PRO A 38 30.04 -2.21 -5.30
C PRO A 38 29.94 -0.70 -5.10
N ILE A 39 30.00 -0.25 -3.85
CA ILE A 39 30.01 1.18 -3.51
C ILE A 39 31.25 1.45 -2.66
N ARG A 40 32.28 2.05 -3.28
CA ARG A 40 33.58 2.36 -2.63
C ARG A 40 34.30 1.10 -2.11
N CYS A 41 34.30 0.03 -2.91
CA CYS A 41 35.07 -1.18 -2.64
C CYS A 41 36.46 -1.09 -3.31
N SER A 42 37.47 -1.68 -2.68
CA SER A 42 38.79 -1.92 -3.25
C SER A 42 38.78 -3.14 -4.19
N ASP A 43 39.84 -3.34 -4.98
CA ASP A 43 39.94 -4.53 -5.84
C ASP A 43 39.98 -5.83 -5.01
N GLU A 44 40.60 -5.81 -3.83
CA GLU A 44 40.61 -6.92 -2.87
C GLU A 44 39.19 -7.28 -2.39
N ASP A 45 38.36 -6.28 -2.11
CA ASP A 45 36.95 -6.50 -1.74
C ASP A 45 36.16 -7.15 -2.87
N LEU A 46 36.43 -6.77 -4.12
CA LEU A 46 35.75 -7.32 -5.29
C LEU A 46 36.13 -8.78 -5.53
N GLU A 47 37.39 -9.14 -5.34
CA GLU A 47 37.86 -10.52 -5.38
C GLU A 47 37.18 -11.37 -4.30
N LEU A 48 37.09 -10.85 -3.08
CA LEU A 48 36.39 -11.51 -1.97
C LEU A 48 34.91 -11.74 -2.30
N VAL A 49 34.22 -10.71 -2.80
CA VAL A 49 32.83 -10.82 -3.24
C VAL A 49 32.66 -11.86 -4.34
N HIS A 50 33.54 -11.87 -5.33
CA HIS A 50 33.48 -12.81 -6.45
C HIS A 50 33.73 -14.27 -5.99
N SER A 51 34.54 -14.46 -4.94
CA SER A 51 34.78 -15.78 -4.34
C SER A 51 33.52 -16.37 -3.69
N CYS A 52 32.69 -15.54 -3.06
CA CYS A 52 31.44 -15.97 -2.42
C CYS A 52 30.26 -16.01 -3.40
N PHE A 53 30.22 -15.06 -4.35
CA PHE A 53 29.11 -14.86 -5.28
C PHE A 53 29.60 -14.84 -6.74
N PRO A 54 29.50 -15.97 -7.48
CA PRO A 54 29.97 -16.07 -8.86
C PRO A 54 28.98 -15.40 -9.83
N CYS A 55 28.76 -14.10 -9.68
CA CYS A 55 27.85 -13.30 -10.49
C CYS A 55 28.51 -12.04 -11.03
N SER A 56 27.85 -11.40 -11.99
CA SER A 56 28.41 -10.22 -12.65
C SER A 56 28.58 -9.02 -11.71
N ILE A 57 29.71 -8.33 -11.81
CA ILE A 57 29.93 -7.05 -11.15
C ILE A 57 29.44 -5.94 -12.10
N SER A 58 28.62 -5.02 -11.59
CA SER A 58 28.07 -3.88 -12.32
C SER A 58 28.45 -2.58 -11.65
N ASP A 59 28.61 -1.50 -12.42
CA ASP A 59 28.99 -0.22 -11.85
C ASP A 59 27.85 0.47 -11.08
N PHE A 60 28.22 1.21 -10.02
CA PHE A 60 27.34 2.14 -9.32
C PHE A 60 27.68 3.58 -9.76
N PRO A 61 26.71 4.48 -10.07
CA PRO A 61 25.25 4.37 -9.91
C PRO A 61 24.58 3.35 -10.83
N CYS A 62 23.61 2.58 -10.31
CA CYS A 62 22.89 1.56 -11.07
C CYS A 62 21.38 1.84 -11.19
N THR A 63 20.67 1.10 -12.04
CA THR A 63 19.21 1.17 -12.14
C THR A 63 18.57 -0.04 -11.50
N TYR A 64 17.68 0.19 -10.54
CA TYR A 64 16.91 -0.87 -9.88
C TYR A 64 15.41 -0.60 -10.05
N LEU A 65 14.66 -1.57 -10.56
CA LEU A 65 13.22 -1.44 -10.86
C LEU A 65 12.87 -0.18 -11.69
N GLY A 66 13.76 0.20 -12.62
CA GLY A 66 13.60 1.37 -13.47
C GLY A 66 13.81 2.72 -12.76
N ILE A 67 14.42 2.71 -11.57
CA ILE A 67 14.80 3.89 -10.78
C ILE A 67 16.33 3.96 -10.70
N PRO A 68 16.95 5.09 -11.07
CA PRO A 68 18.39 5.28 -10.90
C PRO A 68 18.73 5.48 -9.41
N LEU A 69 19.57 4.61 -8.87
CA LEU A 69 20.07 4.66 -7.50
C LEU A 69 21.44 5.32 -7.48
N SER A 70 21.63 6.30 -6.60
CA SER A 70 22.90 7.01 -6.41
C SER A 70 23.05 7.44 -4.95
N VAL A 71 24.29 7.42 -4.44
CA VAL A 71 24.64 7.98 -3.12
C VAL A 71 24.77 9.51 -3.15
N ARG A 72 24.81 10.10 -4.35
CA ARG A 72 24.85 11.55 -4.58
C ARG A 72 23.62 12.01 -5.32
N LYS A 73 23.38 13.32 -5.33
CA LYS A 73 22.32 13.94 -6.13
C LYS A 73 22.46 13.52 -7.59
N LEU A 74 21.37 12.99 -8.15
CA LEU A 74 21.35 12.50 -9.52
C LEU A 74 21.58 13.64 -10.53
N PRO A 75 22.45 13.45 -11.53
CA PRO A 75 22.66 14.43 -12.59
C PRO A 75 21.42 14.52 -13.49
N LYS A 76 21.33 15.62 -14.25
CA LYS A 76 20.21 15.85 -15.18
C LYS A 76 20.04 14.68 -16.16
N ALA A 77 21.14 14.18 -16.72
CA ALA A 77 21.15 13.06 -17.66
C ALA A 77 20.52 11.78 -17.09
N ALA A 78 20.69 11.49 -15.80
CA ALA A 78 20.12 10.30 -15.17
C ALA A 78 18.59 10.39 -14.98
N LEU A 79 18.06 11.62 -14.86
CA LEU A 79 16.63 11.87 -14.65
C LEU A 79 15.89 12.23 -15.94
N GLN A 80 16.60 12.58 -17.01
CA GLN A 80 15.99 12.86 -18.32
C GLN A 80 15.14 11.69 -18.86
N PRO A 81 15.58 10.41 -18.76
CA PRO A 81 14.78 9.26 -19.17
C PRO A 81 13.43 9.14 -18.45
N LEU A 82 13.29 9.69 -17.23
CA LEU A 82 12.00 9.74 -16.55
C LEU A 82 11.03 10.68 -17.27
N VAL A 83 11.50 11.88 -17.62
CA VAL A 83 10.71 12.87 -18.36
C VAL A 83 10.32 12.30 -19.73
N ASP A 84 11.26 11.63 -20.39
CA ASP A 84 11.04 11.04 -21.70
C ASP A 84 10.02 9.90 -21.62
N ARG A 85 10.10 9.01 -20.60
CA ARG A 85 9.08 7.98 -20.37
C ARG A 85 7.68 8.56 -20.21
N VAL A 86 7.53 9.67 -19.47
CA VAL A 86 6.25 10.35 -19.33
C VAL A 86 5.77 10.88 -20.68
N ALA A 87 6.67 11.51 -21.45
CA ALA A 87 6.34 12.07 -22.76
C ALA A 87 5.89 11.00 -23.77
N HIS A 88 6.46 9.80 -23.73
CA HIS A 88 6.13 8.72 -24.67
C HIS A 88 4.81 7.99 -24.35
N ARG A 89 4.28 8.12 -23.12
CA ARG A 89 3.13 7.33 -22.67
C ARG A 89 1.79 7.80 -23.20
N LEU A 90 1.64 9.11 -23.37
CA LEU A 90 0.48 9.70 -24.03
C LEU A 90 0.95 10.71 -25.07
N PRO A 91 0.90 10.34 -26.37
CA PRO A 91 1.13 11.28 -27.45
C PRO A 91 0.14 12.46 -27.35
N PRO A 92 0.57 13.71 -27.60
CA PRO A 92 -0.32 14.86 -27.53
C PRO A 92 -1.54 14.76 -28.45
N SER A 93 -1.41 14.06 -29.59
CA SER A 93 -2.51 13.83 -30.53
C SER A 93 -3.73 13.14 -29.90
N LYS A 94 -3.55 12.30 -28.88
CA LYS A 94 -4.66 11.67 -28.15
C LYS A 94 -5.45 12.68 -27.31
N GLY A 95 -4.81 13.75 -26.84
CA GLY A 95 -5.47 14.82 -26.07
C GLY A 95 -6.57 15.52 -26.89
N ARG A 96 -6.41 15.62 -28.22
CA ARG A 96 -7.40 16.22 -29.13
C ARG A 96 -8.71 15.42 -29.23
N LEU A 97 -8.66 14.13 -28.93
CA LEU A 97 -9.79 13.21 -29.04
C LEU A 97 -10.47 12.96 -27.69
N THR A 98 -10.04 13.64 -26.63
CA THR A 98 -10.52 13.43 -25.27
C THR A 98 -11.13 14.70 -24.70
N THR A 99 -12.27 14.55 -24.01
CA THR A 99 -12.84 15.65 -23.21
C THR A 99 -11.89 16.05 -22.09
N LEU A 100 -11.99 17.28 -21.56
CA LEU A 100 -11.16 17.73 -20.44
C LEU A 100 -11.28 16.81 -19.21
N ALA A 101 -12.47 16.29 -18.93
CA ALA A 101 -12.71 15.32 -17.86
C ALA A 101 -11.97 14.00 -18.12
N GLY A 102 -12.11 13.43 -19.34
CA GLY A 102 -11.40 12.22 -19.72
C GLY A 102 -9.87 12.40 -19.76
N GLY A 103 -9.40 13.54 -20.25
CA GLY A 103 -7.99 13.91 -20.26
C GLY A 103 -7.39 14.00 -18.86
N SER A 104 -8.13 14.57 -17.90
CA SER A 104 -7.71 14.65 -16.50
C SER A 104 -7.54 13.26 -15.88
N VAL A 105 -8.47 12.34 -16.14
CA VAL A 105 -8.38 10.94 -15.70
C VAL A 105 -7.16 10.25 -16.32
N LEU A 106 -6.86 10.48 -17.60
CA LEU A 106 -5.69 9.91 -18.27
C LEU A 106 -4.37 10.47 -17.71
N VAL A 107 -4.31 11.77 -17.42
CA VAL A 107 -3.14 12.38 -16.77
C VAL A 107 -2.90 11.76 -15.39
N GLN A 108 -3.95 11.54 -14.61
CA GLN A 108 -3.83 11.02 -13.26
C GLN A 108 -3.46 9.52 -13.25
N SER A 109 -4.14 8.71 -14.05
CA SER A 109 -3.93 7.25 -14.11
C SER A 109 -2.64 6.86 -14.86
N VAL A 110 -2.27 7.57 -15.93
CA VAL A 110 -1.16 7.19 -16.81
C VAL A 110 0.09 8.05 -16.60
N LEU A 111 -0.03 9.37 -16.69
CA LEU A 111 1.17 10.23 -16.63
C LEU A 111 1.66 10.47 -15.21
N SER A 112 0.78 10.36 -14.22
CA SER A 112 1.13 10.63 -12.82
C SER A 112 1.57 9.40 -12.05
N SER A 113 1.18 8.20 -12.46
CA SER A 113 1.66 6.95 -11.85
C SER A 113 3.18 6.76 -12.00
N ILE A 114 3.75 7.18 -13.14
CA ILE A 114 5.19 7.05 -13.44
C ILE A 114 6.08 7.86 -12.49
N PRO A 115 5.91 9.19 -12.35
CA PRO A 115 6.70 9.96 -11.39
C PRO A 115 6.39 9.60 -9.95
N VAL A 116 5.17 9.15 -9.63
CA VAL A 116 4.83 8.70 -8.27
C VAL A 116 5.70 7.51 -7.87
N HIS A 117 5.81 6.47 -8.73
CA HIS A 117 6.68 5.32 -8.50
C HIS A 117 8.13 5.74 -8.21
N VAL A 118 8.68 6.66 -9.01
CA VAL A 118 10.06 7.13 -8.80
C VAL A 118 10.19 7.98 -7.53
N SER A 119 9.18 8.82 -7.23
CA SER A 119 9.18 9.71 -6.06
C SER A 119 9.10 8.97 -4.72
N MET A 120 8.65 7.72 -4.72
CA MET A 120 8.68 6.87 -3.53
C MET A 120 10.12 6.54 -3.09
N ALA A 121 11.08 6.55 -4.02
CA ALA A 121 12.47 6.19 -3.75
C ALA A 121 13.43 7.38 -3.75
N ILE A 122 13.18 8.42 -4.57
CA ILE A 122 14.07 9.58 -4.70
C ILE A 122 13.31 10.91 -4.69
N GLY A 123 13.87 11.92 -4.01
CA GLY A 123 13.37 13.29 -4.08
C GLY A 123 13.59 13.91 -5.46
N LEU A 124 12.51 14.16 -6.20
CA LEU A 124 12.60 14.71 -7.56
C LEU A 124 12.99 16.20 -7.53
N PRO A 125 14.05 16.61 -8.26
CA PRO A 125 14.40 18.02 -8.39
C PRO A 125 13.28 18.83 -9.05
N ALA A 126 13.15 20.10 -8.66
CA ALA A 126 12.09 20.99 -9.16
C ALA A 126 12.05 21.10 -10.70
N TRP A 127 13.19 21.02 -11.38
CA TRP A 127 13.21 21.06 -12.85
C TRP A 127 12.53 19.84 -13.49
N VAL A 128 12.63 18.66 -12.87
CA VAL A 128 11.98 17.42 -13.35
C VAL A 128 10.47 17.57 -13.21
N VAL A 129 10.02 18.00 -12.02
CA VAL A 129 8.59 18.23 -11.75
C VAL A 129 8.02 19.24 -12.75
N LYS A 130 8.71 20.37 -12.95
CA LYS A 130 8.31 21.39 -13.94
C LYS A 130 8.26 20.85 -15.36
N ALA A 131 9.20 19.99 -15.76
CA ALA A 131 9.24 19.37 -17.08
C ALA A 131 8.07 18.38 -17.30
N ILE A 132 7.78 17.55 -16.28
CA ILE A 132 6.66 16.61 -16.30
C ILE A 132 5.33 17.36 -16.34
N ASP A 133 5.16 18.39 -15.52
CA ASP A 133 3.95 19.22 -15.53
C ASP A 133 3.76 19.95 -16.86
N LYS A 134 4.86 20.37 -17.51
CA LYS A 134 4.78 20.90 -18.87
C LYS A 134 4.17 19.85 -19.81
N LYS A 135 4.62 18.59 -19.77
CA LYS A 135 4.06 17.51 -20.61
C LYS A 135 2.59 17.23 -20.30
N ARG A 136 2.18 17.23 -19.03
CA ARG A 136 0.77 17.09 -18.63
C ARG A 136 -0.10 18.23 -19.16
N ARG A 137 0.37 19.47 -19.05
CA ARG A 137 -0.34 20.65 -19.58
C ARG A 137 -0.46 20.59 -21.10
N VAL A 138 0.60 20.18 -21.79
CA VAL A 138 0.59 20.02 -23.25
C VAL A 138 -0.51 19.04 -23.69
N PHE A 139 -0.62 17.91 -22.98
CA PHE A 139 -1.63 16.90 -23.24
C PHE A 139 -3.06 17.41 -22.99
N LEU A 140 -3.28 18.11 -21.87
CA LEU A 140 -4.62 18.60 -21.49
C LEU A 140 -5.13 19.75 -22.37
N TRP A 141 -4.25 20.67 -22.78
CA TRP A 141 -4.69 21.96 -23.34
C TRP A 141 -4.45 22.11 -24.84
N THR A 142 -3.37 21.55 -25.39
CA THR A 142 -2.90 21.93 -26.74
C THR A 142 -2.98 20.81 -27.76
N GLY A 143 -2.87 19.55 -27.32
CA GLY A 143 -2.89 18.40 -28.24
C GLY A 143 -1.85 18.45 -29.37
N THR A 144 -0.73 19.18 -29.17
CA THR A 144 0.40 19.36 -30.11
C THR A 144 1.73 19.33 -29.35
N ASP A 145 2.85 19.06 -30.02
CA ASP A 145 4.17 18.92 -29.38
C ASP A 145 4.87 20.23 -29.01
N ALA A 146 4.40 21.38 -29.54
CA ALA A 146 5.01 22.69 -29.33
C ALA A 146 4.05 23.66 -28.63
N VAL A 147 4.51 24.25 -27.53
CA VAL A 147 3.74 25.23 -26.75
C VAL A 147 4.52 26.54 -26.70
N HIS A 148 4.09 27.52 -27.49
CA HIS A 148 4.44 28.93 -27.33
C HIS A 148 3.30 29.60 -26.55
N GLY A 149 3.32 29.47 -25.22
CA GLY A 149 2.27 30.01 -24.35
C GLY A 149 0.99 29.16 -24.27
N GLY A 150 0.08 29.52 -23.36
CA GLY A 150 -1.19 28.81 -23.19
C GLY A 150 -2.12 29.10 -24.37
N GLN A 151 -2.32 28.13 -25.27
CA GLN A 151 -3.39 28.23 -26.26
C GLN A 151 -4.71 27.90 -25.56
N CYS A 152 -5.37 28.93 -25.07
CA CYS A 152 -6.77 28.89 -24.67
C CYS A 152 -7.62 29.25 -25.89
N GLN A 153 -8.74 28.56 -26.12
CA GLN A 153 -9.74 29.07 -27.07
C GLN A 153 -10.37 30.32 -26.45
N LEU A 154 -9.91 31.49 -26.89
CA LEU A 154 -10.38 32.79 -26.40
C LEU A 154 -11.62 33.20 -27.19
N SER A 155 -12.65 33.67 -26.49
CA SER A 155 -13.78 34.38 -27.11
C SER A 155 -13.42 35.86 -27.25
N PRO A 156 -13.30 36.40 -28.48
CA PRO A 156 -12.93 37.81 -28.67
C PRO A 156 -13.95 38.74 -27.99
N GLY A 157 -13.46 39.71 -27.21
CA GLY A 157 -14.30 40.71 -26.53
C GLY A 157 -14.86 40.29 -25.16
N VAL A 158 -14.59 39.07 -24.68
CA VAL A 158 -14.96 38.63 -23.34
C VAL A 158 -13.77 38.82 -22.40
N ARG A 159 -13.96 39.49 -21.25
CA ARG A 159 -12.90 39.61 -20.23
C ARG A 159 -12.67 38.26 -19.54
N ASP A 160 -11.40 37.91 -19.34
CA ASP A 160 -11.01 36.73 -18.58
C ASP A 160 -11.59 36.77 -17.16
N ARG A 161 -12.11 35.63 -16.72
CA ARG A 161 -12.63 35.44 -15.37
C ARG A 161 -12.15 34.12 -14.81
N LEU A 162 -11.57 34.16 -13.62
CA LEU A 162 -11.28 32.95 -12.84
C LEU A 162 -12.62 32.37 -12.34
N VAL A 163 -12.92 31.16 -12.79
CA VAL A 163 -14.15 30.43 -12.41
C VAL A 163 -13.79 29.18 -11.63
N TRP A 164 -14.49 28.96 -10.53
CA TRP A 164 -14.32 27.76 -9.72
C TRP A 164 -15.17 26.62 -10.29
N CYS A 165 -14.54 25.67 -10.99
CA CYS A 165 -15.26 24.61 -11.72
C CYS A 165 -15.93 23.54 -10.85
N TRP A 166 -15.74 23.58 -9.53
CA TRP A 166 -16.27 22.58 -8.60
C TRP A 166 -17.55 23.00 -7.89
N THR A 167 -18.11 24.16 -8.23
CA THR A 167 -19.45 24.59 -7.78
C THR A 167 -20.25 25.13 -8.95
N SER A 168 -21.58 24.95 -8.91
CA SER A 168 -22.48 25.41 -9.97
C SER A 168 -22.54 26.94 -10.09
N ASP A 169 -22.28 27.66 -8.99
CA ASP A 169 -22.24 29.13 -8.94
C ASP A 169 -20.88 29.71 -9.39
N GLN A 170 -19.92 28.84 -9.74
CA GLN A 170 -18.57 29.20 -10.21
C GLN A 170 -17.75 30.04 -9.21
N ARG A 171 -18.11 30.04 -7.92
CA ARG A 171 -17.43 30.81 -6.88
C ARG A 171 -16.46 29.94 -6.07
N TYR A 172 -15.25 30.46 -5.91
CA TYR A 172 -14.27 29.85 -5.02
C TYR A 172 -14.65 30.06 -3.56
N SER A 173 -14.46 29.01 -2.75
CA SER A 173 -14.38 29.10 -1.30
C SER A 173 -13.33 28.12 -0.80
N ALA A 174 -12.70 28.39 0.35
CA ALA A 174 -11.76 27.44 0.95
C ALA A 174 -12.44 26.07 1.22
N ARG A 175 -13.73 26.07 1.56
CA ARG A 175 -14.54 24.86 1.74
C ARG A 175 -14.68 24.05 0.45
N SER A 176 -15.05 24.70 -0.65
CA SER A 176 -15.25 24.01 -1.93
C SER A 176 -13.92 23.50 -2.50
N ALA A 177 -12.82 24.22 -2.28
CA ALA A 177 -11.46 23.75 -2.59
C ALA A 177 -11.07 22.52 -1.76
N TYR A 178 -11.33 22.54 -0.46
CA TYR A 178 -11.11 21.39 0.41
C TYR A 178 -11.90 20.18 -0.08
N GLN A 179 -13.19 20.34 -0.38
CA GLN A 179 -14.04 19.26 -0.91
C GLN A 179 -13.56 18.71 -2.26
N ALA A 180 -13.04 19.55 -3.14
CA ALA A 180 -12.49 19.12 -4.43
C ALA A 180 -11.28 18.17 -4.28
N PHE A 181 -10.47 18.30 -3.21
CA PHE A 181 -9.40 17.34 -2.93
C PHE A 181 -9.91 15.92 -2.64
N PHE A 182 -11.14 15.80 -2.16
CA PHE A 182 -11.78 14.52 -1.84
C PHE A 182 -12.72 14.05 -2.96
N PHE A 183 -12.72 14.70 -4.11
CA PHE A 183 -13.53 14.28 -5.24
C PHE A 183 -13.10 12.88 -5.70
N GLY A 184 -14.04 11.92 -5.68
CA GLY A 184 -13.75 10.50 -5.92
C GLY A 184 -13.40 9.69 -4.67
N GLN A 185 -13.44 10.27 -3.48
CA GLN A 185 -13.36 9.52 -2.23
C GLN A 185 -14.57 8.57 -2.10
N HIS A 186 -14.29 7.31 -1.77
CA HIS A 186 -15.31 6.37 -1.35
C HIS A 186 -15.46 6.43 0.17
N SER A 187 -16.60 6.96 0.65
CA SER A 187 -16.98 6.86 2.06
C SER A 187 -17.70 5.53 2.27
N PHE A 188 -17.37 4.82 3.34
CA PHE A 188 -18.06 3.61 3.76
C PHE A 188 -18.45 3.74 5.24
N ALA A 189 -19.58 3.15 5.63
CA ALA A 189 -20.25 3.40 6.90
C ALA A 189 -19.37 3.15 8.15
N CYS A 190 -18.40 2.23 8.04
CA CYS A 190 -17.48 1.92 9.13
C CYS A 190 -16.32 2.93 9.31
N ALA A 191 -16.08 3.85 8.36
CA ALA A 191 -14.92 4.74 8.41
C ALA A 191 -14.99 5.69 9.63
N ASP A 192 -16.11 6.40 9.80
CA ASP A 192 -16.29 7.29 10.94
C ASP A 192 -16.30 6.50 12.25
N LEU A 193 -16.98 5.35 12.27
CA LEU A 193 -17.04 4.48 13.44
C LEU A 193 -15.65 4.05 13.91
N LEU A 194 -14.80 3.59 12.98
CA LEU A 194 -13.42 3.16 13.25
C LEU A 194 -12.57 4.28 13.87
N TRP A 195 -12.65 5.48 13.31
CA TRP A 195 -11.80 6.58 13.76
C TRP A 195 -12.28 7.19 15.09
N HIS A 196 -13.58 7.18 15.37
CA HIS A 196 -14.16 7.62 16.64
C HIS A 196 -14.07 6.59 17.77
N ALA A 197 -13.93 5.30 17.47
CA ALA A 197 -13.77 4.25 18.48
C ALA A 197 -12.55 4.53 19.38
N LYS A 198 -12.65 4.22 20.69
CA LYS A 198 -11.52 4.41 21.61
C LYS A 198 -10.56 3.23 21.50
N GLY A 199 -9.27 3.50 21.33
CA GLY A 199 -8.26 2.45 21.27
C GLY A 199 -6.97 2.91 20.58
N PRO A 200 -5.89 2.10 20.66
CA PRO A 200 -4.60 2.43 20.08
C PRO A 200 -4.66 2.64 18.57
N ALA A 201 -3.87 3.60 18.07
CA ALA A 201 -3.80 3.90 16.64
C ALA A 201 -3.43 2.66 15.79
N LYS A 202 -2.55 1.79 16.30
CA LYS A 202 -2.16 0.53 15.63
C LYS A 202 -3.37 -0.36 15.29
N CYS A 203 -4.34 -0.49 16.20
CA CYS A 203 -5.54 -1.30 16.00
C CYS A 203 -6.45 -0.66 14.95
N LYS A 204 -6.58 0.69 14.99
CA LYS A 204 -7.36 1.44 14.00
C LYS A 204 -6.78 1.34 12.60
N PHE A 205 -5.47 1.53 12.44
CA PHE A 205 -4.78 1.40 11.16
C PHE A 205 -4.87 -0.02 10.61
N PHE A 206 -4.73 -1.03 11.46
CA PHE A 206 -4.93 -2.42 11.07
C PHE A 206 -6.33 -2.65 10.48
N LEU A 207 -7.38 -2.27 11.22
CA LEU A 207 -8.76 -2.47 10.75
C LEU A 207 -9.07 -1.66 9.50
N TRP A 208 -8.51 -0.45 9.36
CA TRP A 208 -8.55 0.30 8.12
C TRP A 208 -7.98 -0.51 6.94
N PHE A 209 -6.81 -1.12 7.11
CA PHE A 209 -6.23 -1.97 6.07
C PHE A 209 -7.05 -3.23 5.80
N ALA A 210 -7.67 -3.82 6.83
CA ALA A 210 -8.56 -4.97 6.68
C ALA A 210 -9.78 -4.59 5.82
N PHE A 211 -10.41 -3.44 6.08
CA PHE A 211 -11.53 -2.93 5.28
C PHE A 211 -11.16 -2.65 3.83
N GLN A 212 -9.95 -2.16 3.59
CA GLN A 212 -9.44 -1.88 2.24
C GLN A 212 -8.94 -3.13 1.50
N ARG A 213 -9.07 -4.33 2.09
CA ARG A 213 -8.48 -5.58 1.57
C ARG A 213 -6.99 -5.43 1.25
N ARG A 214 -6.24 -4.86 2.19
CA ARG A 214 -4.79 -4.63 2.08
C ARG A 214 -3.96 -5.46 3.06
N CYS A 215 -4.59 -6.25 3.92
CA CYS A 215 -3.91 -7.19 4.80
C CYS A 215 -3.39 -8.39 4.01
N TRP A 216 -2.11 -8.76 4.21
CA TRP A 216 -1.50 -9.92 3.58
C TRP A 216 -2.12 -11.24 4.08
N THR A 217 -3.14 -11.69 3.37
CA THR A 217 -3.93 -12.91 3.58
C THR A 217 -3.76 -13.82 2.36
N ALA A 218 -3.95 -15.13 2.49
CA ALA A 218 -3.70 -16.05 1.39
C ALA A 218 -4.49 -15.71 0.10
N ASP A 219 -5.73 -15.20 0.19
CA ASP A 219 -6.48 -14.80 -1.01
C ASP A 219 -5.77 -13.69 -1.81
N LEU A 220 -5.11 -12.75 -1.13
CA LEU A 220 -4.36 -11.68 -1.77
C LEU A 220 -2.96 -12.11 -2.21
N LEU A 221 -2.33 -13.04 -1.50
CA LEU A 221 -1.05 -13.64 -1.91
C LEU A 221 -1.23 -14.40 -3.22
N LEU A 222 -2.25 -15.26 -3.29
CA LEU A 222 -2.60 -16.02 -4.50
C LEU A 222 -2.93 -15.11 -5.68
N LYS A 223 -3.72 -14.05 -5.47
CA LYS A 223 -4.02 -13.04 -6.50
C LYS A 223 -2.77 -12.34 -7.04
N ARG A 224 -1.69 -12.29 -6.26
CA ARG A 224 -0.40 -11.69 -6.64
C ARG A 224 0.58 -12.72 -7.21
N GLY A 225 0.16 -13.97 -7.36
CA GLY A 225 1.01 -15.06 -7.86
C GLY A 225 2.09 -15.49 -6.87
N LEU A 226 1.86 -15.29 -5.56
CA LEU A 226 2.75 -15.77 -4.50
C LEU A 226 2.22 -17.12 -3.98
N ASP A 227 3.10 -18.11 -3.94
CA ASP A 227 2.78 -19.43 -3.41
C ASP A 227 2.42 -19.32 -1.92
N SER A 228 1.21 -19.75 -1.59
CA SER A 228 0.73 -19.79 -0.21
C SER A 228 -0.30 -20.90 -0.06
N HIS A 229 -0.31 -21.53 1.11
CA HIS A 229 -1.41 -22.41 1.49
C HIS A 229 -2.69 -21.55 1.53
N SER A 230 -3.66 -21.88 0.69
CA SER A 230 -4.91 -21.12 0.58
C SER A 230 -5.76 -21.21 1.85
N ALA A 231 -5.61 -22.30 2.61
CA ALA A 231 -6.41 -22.56 3.80
C ALA A 231 -6.00 -21.67 4.98
N SER A 232 -7.00 -21.20 5.72
CA SER A 232 -6.83 -20.41 6.93
C SER A 232 -6.00 -21.15 7.99
N PRO A 233 -4.97 -20.50 8.60
CA PRO A 233 -4.19 -21.06 9.72
C PRO A 233 -5.01 -21.40 10.97
N PHE A 234 -6.27 -20.96 11.03
CA PHE A 234 -7.17 -21.22 12.14
C PHE A 234 -7.94 -22.52 12.00
N CYS A 235 -8.64 -22.72 10.88
CA CYS A 235 -9.49 -23.90 10.67
C CYS A 235 -8.88 -24.93 9.73
N GLY A 236 -7.90 -24.56 8.89
CA GLY A 236 -7.31 -25.41 7.87
C GLY A 236 -8.26 -25.85 6.75
N GLN A 237 -9.46 -25.25 6.65
CA GLN A 237 -10.53 -25.74 5.76
C GLN A 237 -10.98 -24.73 4.71
N GLU A 238 -11.13 -23.46 5.06
CA GLU A 238 -11.65 -22.41 4.18
C GLU A 238 -10.55 -21.44 3.72
N LEU A 239 -10.79 -20.72 2.62
CA LEU A 239 -9.86 -19.74 2.07
C LEU A 239 -9.56 -18.62 3.08
N GLU A 240 -8.28 -18.34 3.29
CA GLU A 240 -7.85 -17.28 4.19
C GLU A 240 -8.15 -15.89 3.61
N THR A 241 -9.21 -15.26 4.11
CA THR A 241 -9.55 -13.86 3.87
C THR A 241 -9.59 -13.10 5.20
N ALA A 242 -9.48 -11.77 5.16
CA ALA A 242 -9.58 -10.94 6.36
C ALA A 242 -10.92 -11.14 7.09
N ASN A 243 -12.06 -11.18 6.38
CA ASN A 243 -13.37 -11.45 6.98
C ASN A 243 -13.43 -12.87 7.58
N HIS A 244 -12.87 -13.87 6.89
CA HIS A 244 -12.85 -15.22 7.41
C HIS A 244 -12.04 -15.30 8.72
N ILE A 245 -10.83 -14.74 8.76
CA ILE A 245 -9.98 -14.75 9.97
C ILE A 245 -10.63 -14.00 11.12
N LEU A 246 -11.28 -12.86 10.85
CA LEU A 246 -11.79 -11.98 11.89
C LEU A 246 -13.18 -12.39 12.39
N LEU A 247 -14.01 -13.02 11.55
CA LEU A 247 -15.42 -13.29 11.87
C LEU A 247 -15.87 -14.70 11.57
N ASP A 248 -15.68 -15.21 10.35
CA ASP A 248 -16.37 -16.45 9.93
C ASP A 248 -15.70 -17.74 10.43
N CYS A 249 -14.39 -17.70 10.65
CA CYS A 249 -13.63 -18.88 11.06
C CYS A 249 -14.15 -19.44 12.38
N ILE A 250 -14.25 -20.77 12.48
CA ILE A 250 -14.71 -21.46 13.69
C ILE A 250 -13.93 -21.01 14.93
N PHE A 251 -12.62 -20.82 14.80
CA PHE A 251 -11.77 -20.30 15.88
C PHE A 251 -12.18 -18.88 16.30
N ALA A 252 -12.30 -17.96 15.34
CA ALA A 252 -12.70 -16.59 15.59
C ALA A 252 -14.09 -16.50 16.22
N ARG A 253 -15.05 -17.29 15.74
CA ARG A 253 -16.42 -17.36 16.30
C ARG A 253 -16.43 -17.84 17.75
N GLN A 254 -15.57 -18.80 18.10
CA GLN A 254 -15.43 -19.23 19.50
C GLN A 254 -14.86 -18.12 20.37
N VAL A 255 -13.84 -17.39 19.90
CA VAL A 255 -13.29 -16.22 20.61
C VAL A 255 -14.39 -15.17 20.84
N TRP A 256 -15.11 -14.78 19.79
CA TRP A 256 -16.21 -13.82 19.90
C TRP A 256 -17.28 -14.25 20.90
N LEU A 257 -17.74 -15.50 20.81
CA LEU A 257 -18.76 -16.02 21.73
C LEU A 257 -18.27 -15.97 23.18
N ARG A 258 -17.02 -16.34 23.44
CA ARG A 258 -16.44 -16.36 24.79
C ARG A 258 -16.16 -14.96 25.34
N VAL A 259 -15.84 -13.99 24.50
CA VAL A 259 -15.73 -12.57 24.90
C VAL A 259 -17.09 -11.97 25.21
N LEU A 260 -18.12 -12.29 24.39
CA LEU A 260 -19.45 -11.69 24.50
C LEU A 260 -20.32 -12.35 25.59
N SER A 261 -20.09 -13.62 25.92
CA SER A 261 -20.93 -14.38 26.87
C SER A 261 -20.95 -13.77 28.28
N PRO A 262 -19.82 -13.41 28.91
CA PRO A 262 -19.83 -12.80 30.25
C PRO A 262 -20.54 -11.45 30.30
N LEU A 263 -20.65 -10.76 29.16
CA LEU A 263 -21.31 -9.46 29.03
C LEU A 263 -22.82 -9.57 28.75
N GLY A 264 -23.34 -10.79 28.59
CA GLY A 264 -24.72 -11.02 28.17
C GLY A 264 -25.01 -10.60 26.72
N TRP A 265 -23.98 -10.48 25.88
CA TRP A 265 -24.08 -9.98 24.50
C TRP A 265 -23.98 -11.10 23.46
N THR A 266 -24.34 -12.34 23.82
CA THR A 266 -24.24 -13.50 22.91
C THR A 266 -25.01 -13.32 21.61
N THR A 267 -26.11 -12.57 21.63
CA THR A 267 -26.93 -12.21 20.46
C THR A 267 -26.22 -11.32 19.46
N LEU A 268 -25.14 -10.64 19.85
CA LEU A 268 -24.32 -9.80 18.98
C LEU A 268 -23.20 -10.58 18.28
N SER A 269 -23.08 -11.89 18.53
CA SER A 269 -22.03 -12.70 17.91
C SER A 269 -22.12 -12.66 16.37
N PRO A 270 -20.99 -12.58 15.66
CA PRO A 270 -20.98 -12.56 14.20
C PRO A 270 -21.73 -13.77 13.59
N PRO A 271 -22.75 -13.52 12.75
CA PRO A 271 -23.38 -14.58 11.96
C PRO A 271 -22.38 -15.18 10.96
N ARG A 272 -22.65 -16.40 10.49
CA ARG A 272 -21.85 -16.99 9.40
C ARG A 272 -22.03 -16.18 8.10
N GLY A 273 -20.95 -15.99 7.38
CA GLY A 273 -20.92 -15.24 6.11
C GLY A 273 -21.07 -13.74 6.31
N SER A 274 -20.79 -13.23 7.51
CA SER A 274 -20.92 -11.80 7.81
C SER A 274 -19.65 -11.04 7.42
N CYS A 275 -19.84 -9.83 6.91
CA CYS A 275 -18.73 -8.91 6.65
C CYS A 275 -18.52 -8.01 7.86
N LEU A 276 -17.27 -7.74 8.24
CA LEU A 276 -16.94 -6.86 9.36
C LEU A 276 -17.47 -5.45 9.18
N GLN A 277 -17.53 -4.98 7.93
CA GLN A 277 -18.03 -3.64 7.59
C GLN A 277 -19.54 -3.51 7.80
N ASP A 278 -20.28 -4.62 7.80
CA ASP A 278 -21.74 -4.64 7.94
C ASP A 278 -22.15 -5.06 9.36
N TRP A 279 -21.48 -6.08 9.91
CA TRP A 279 -21.78 -6.63 11.22
C TRP A 279 -21.52 -5.64 12.36
N TRP A 280 -20.40 -4.91 12.33
CA TRP A 280 -20.05 -4.00 13.43
C TRP A 280 -21.08 -2.86 13.57
N PRO A 281 -21.45 -2.09 12.53
CA PRO A 281 -22.48 -1.06 12.65
C PRO A 281 -23.84 -1.64 13.02
N SER A 282 -24.23 -2.78 12.44
CA SER A 282 -25.54 -3.39 12.67
C SER A 282 -25.70 -3.87 14.13
N SER A 283 -24.66 -4.51 14.68
CA SER A 283 -24.68 -5.00 16.06
C SER A 283 -24.70 -3.86 17.08
N ARG A 284 -24.06 -2.74 16.73
CA ARG A 284 -24.03 -1.53 17.57
C ARG A 284 -25.40 -0.87 17.74
N VAL A 285 -26.29 -0.98 16.75
CA VAL A 285 -27.64 -0.36 16.81
C VAL A 285 -28.45 -0.94 17.97
N GLY A 286 -28.33 -2.25 18.22
CA GLY A 286 -29.03 -2.95 19.30
C GLY A 286 -28.53 -2.60 20.71
N LEU A 287 -27.42 -1.86 20.84
CA LEU A 287 -26.85 -1.52 22.14
C LEU A 287 -27.33 -0.15 22.67
N PRO A 288 -27.57 -0.04 23.99
CA PRO A 288 -27.74 1.24 24.67
C PRO A 288 -26.56 2.19 24.40
N GLY A 289 -26.84 3.49 24.24
CA GLY A 289 -25.84 4.48 23.83
C GLY A 289 -24.56 4.49 24.66
N HIS A 290 -24.66 4.29 25.98
CA HIS A 290 -23.53 4.27 26.90
C HIS A 290 -22.60 3.05 26.72
N LEU A 291 -23.10 1.93 26.20
CA LEU A 291 -22.33 0.70 25.99
C LEU A 291 -21.66 0.64 24.61
N ARG A 292 -22.11 1.48 23.67
CA ARG A 292 -21.61 1.47 22.29
C ARG A 292 -20.11 1.73 22.21
N ALA A 293 -19.58 2.66 23.01
CA ALA A 293 -18.15 2.98 23.01
C ALA A 293 -17.30 1.79 23.52
N SER A 294 -17.77 1.08 24.55
CA SER A 294 -17.10 -0.11 25.08
C SER A 294 -17.13 -1.25 24.06
N PHE A 295 -18.27 -1.45 23.39
CA PHE A 295 -18.40 -2.41 22.30
C PHE A 295 -17.46 -2.09 21.14
N ASP A 296 -17.38 -0.84 20.71
CA ASP A 296 -16.48 -0.40 19.64
C ASP A 296 -15.02 -0.69 19.99
N SER A 297 -14.61 -0.41 21.23
CA SER A 297 -13.24 -0.65 21.72
C SER A 297 -12.92 -2.15 21.77
N MET A 298 -13.88 -2.97 22.21
CA MET A 298 -13.77 -4.42 22.21
C MET A 298 -13.65 -4.97 20.78
N VAL A 299 -14.38 -4.40 19.82
CA VAL A 299 -14.27 -4.82 18.41
C VAL A 299 -12.87 -4.58 17.86
N LEU A 300 -12.28 -3.43 18.18
CA LEU A 300 -10.87 -3.14 17.84
C LEU A 300 -9.92 -4.17 18.46
N LEU A 301 -10.08 -4.44 19.77
CA LEU A 301 -9.18 -5.28 20.54
C LEU A 301 -9.24 -6.75 20.08
N VAL A 302 -10.43 -7.33 19.99
CA VAL A 302 -10.61 -8.73 19.57
C VAL A 302 -10.09 -8.94 18.14
N SER A 303 -10.43 -8.02 17.23
CA SER A 303 -9.94 -8.10 15.85
C SER A 303 -8.42 -8.03 15.77
N TRP A 304 -7.80 -7.16 16.58
CA TRP A 304 -6.34 -7.05 16.67
C TRP A 304 -5.69 -8.32 17.23
N GLN A 305 -6.30 -8.92 18.26
CA GLN A 305 -5.80 -10.14 18.89
C GLN A 305 -5.87 -11.34 17.97
N LEU A 306 -6.98 -11.50 17.23
CA LEU A 306 -7.10 -12.50 16.16
C LEU A 306 -6.03 -12.29 15.09
N TRP A 307 -5.74 -11.05 14.71
CA TRP A 307 -4.68 -10.77 13.73
C TRP A 307 -3.28 -11.13 14.24
N LYS A 308 -2.96 -10.80 15.49
CA LYS A 308 -1.69 -11.19 16.12
C LYS A 308 -1.54 -12.71 16.17
N GLU A 309 -2.59 -13.40 16.62
CA GLU A 309 -2.60 -14.86 16.70
C GLU A 309 -2.40 -15.50 15.32
N ARG A 310 -3.08 -15.00 14.29
CA ARG A 310 -2.84 -15.45 12.91
C ARG A 310 -1.38 -15.27 12.50
N ASN A 311 -0.79 -14.11 12.78
CA ASN A 311 0.61 -13.86 12.42
C ASN A 311 1.56 -14.80 13.16
N SER A 312 1.31 -15.06 14.44
CA SER A 312 2.16 -15.98 15.21
C SER A 312 2.07 -17.41 14.68
N ARG A 313 0.87 -17.86 14.26
CA ARG A 313 0.72 -19.16 13.58
C ARG A 313 1.49 -19.25 12.26
N VAL A 314 1.49 -18.18 11.49
CA VAL A 314 2.11 -18.15 10.15
C VAL A 314 3.62 -17.98 10.22
N PHE A 315 4.14 -17.13 11.10
CA PHE A 315 5.54 -16.75 11.14
C PHE A 315 6.34 -17.44 12.24
N ASP A 316 5.69 -17.76 13.36
CA ASP A 316 6.36 -18.33 14.55
C ASP A 316 5.98 -19.79 14.80
N SER A 317 5.06 -20.36 14.00
CA SER A 317 4.47 -21.70 14.19
C SER A 317 3.88 -21.92 15.60
N ALA A 318 3.53 -20.83 16.30
CA ALA A 318 2.93 -20.90 17.63
C ALA A 318 1.41 -21.05 17.51
N LEU A 319 0.84 -22.04 18.22
CA LEU A 319 -0.59 -22.34 18.19
C LEU A 319 -1.18 -22.08 19.58
N SER A 320 -1.77 -20.90 19.76
CA SER A 320 -2.49 -20.60 20.99
C SER A 320 -3.90 -21.17 20.94
N SER A 321 -4.33 -21.76 22.04
CA SER A 321 -5.71 -22.15 22.29
C SER A 321 -6.63 -20.92 22.39
N VAL A 322 -7.94 -21.13 22.26
CA VAL A 322 -8.94 -20.07 22.47
C VAL A 322 -8.80 -19.45 23.87
N SER A 323 -8.48 -20.25 24.88
CA SER A 323 -8.31 -19.78 26.27
C SER A 323 -7.13 -18.81 26.41
N GLU A 324 -5.98 -19.12 25.81
CA GLU A 324 -4.79 -18.25 25.87
C GLU A 324 -5.03 -16.92 25.12
N VAL A 325 -5.73 -16.96 23.99
CA VAL A 325 -6.12 -15.74 23.26
C VAL A 325 -7.07 -14.88 24.11
N LEU A 326 -7.98 -15.50 24.87
CA LEU A 326 -8.88 -14.78 25.79
C LEU A 326 -8.10 -14.13 26.94
N GLU A 327 -7.12 -14.81 27.52
CA GLU A 327 -6.25 -14.23 28.55
C GLU A 327 -5.44 -13.02 28.01
N SER A 328 -4.95 -13.11 26.77
CA SER A 328 -4.31 -11.97 26.08
C SER A 328 -5.29 -10.80 25.84
N ILE A 329 -6.54 -11.08 25.48
CA ILE A 329 -7.58 -10.05 25.33
C ILE A 329 -7.88 -9.39 26.68
N LEU A 330 -8.04 -10.18 27.75
CA LEU A 330 -8.37 -9.65 29.08
C LEU A 330 -7.20 -8.83 29.65
N SER A 331 -5.96 -9.30 29.52
CA SER A 331 -4.78 -8.57 29.99
C SER A 331 -4.58 -7.23 29.26
N GLU A 332 -4.75 -7.19 27.94
CA GLU A 332 -4.69 -5.93 27.18
C GLU A 332 -5.91 -5.02 27.40
N GLY A 333 -7.06 -5.57 27.81
CA GLY A 333 -8.28 -4.81 28.06
C GLY A 333 -8.32 -4.06 29.40
N HIS A 334 -7.43 -4.38 30.34
CA HIS A 334 -7.32 -3.70 31.64
C HIS A 334 -6.30 -2.53 31.64
N LEU A 335 -5.67 -2.24 30.50
CA LEU A 335 -4.76 -1.10 30.27
C LEU A 335 -5.50 0.13 29.74
#